data_AF-A0AAQ3TE93-F1
#
_entry.id   AF-A0AAQ3TE93-F1
#
_cell.length_a   1.000
_cell.length_b   1.000
_cell.length_c   1.000
_cell.angle_alpha   90.00
_cell.angle_beta   90.00
_cell.angle_gamma   90.00
#
_symmetry.space_group_name_H-M   'P 1'
#
loop_
_entity.id
_entity.type
_entity.pdbx_description
1 polymer ?
#
loop_
_entity_poly.entity_id
_entity_poly.type
_entity_poly.pdbx_seq_one_letter_code
_entity_poly.pdbx_strand_id
1 'polypeptide(L)'
;MRKRTSLNLSVLPLRIHPVGQTKLAVRKSALHMCTFDAASLFNFDPSTICEYLVTESPPTTLTTDVTSNLKEIAKHQEALIQKLVVACDGIRTALEQIIDVLPSSLKQMLRPIAHLGFLHENVLAAVSRIVSRNNQPALKDKITKECVAANLDNNSEEVRLKASRQMLDAKRMKITDEIKRLEEELSQVDTAILANDASVKMLADNKQKLSISLKASIARIRELNKGLIVGSDELDRQIIDSTDK
;
A
#
# COMPACT_ATOMS: atom_id res chain seq x y z
N MET A 1 -10.24 -27.98 -18.07
CA MET A 1 -11.12 -27.01 -18.78
C MET A 1 -12.22 -26.50 -17.86
N ARG A 2 -12.10 -25.28 -17.31
CA ARG A 2 -13.24 -24.51 -16.78
C ARG A 2 -13.03 -23.04 -17.12
N LYS A 3 -14.08 -22.43 -17.66
CA LYS A 3 -14.12 -21.16 -18.38
C LYS A 3 -14.00 -19.98 -17.41
N ARG A 4 -13.26 -18.95 -17.83
CA ARG A 4 -13.25 -17.61 -17.24
C ARG A 4 -14.56 -16.91 -17.61
N THR A 5 -15.18 -16.24 -16.63
CA THR A 5 -16.24 -15.24 -16.86
C THR A 5 -15.84 -13.97 -16.12
N SER A 6 -15.50 -12.96 -16.91
CA SER A 6 -15.27 -11.57 -16.51
C SER A 6 -16.60 -10.85 -16.35
N LEU A 7 -16.84 -10.24 -15.19
CA LEU A 7 -17.93 -9.27 -15.00
C LEU A 7 -17.36 -7.85 -15.17
N ASN A 8 -17.79 -7.22 -16.26
CA ASN A 8 -17.65 -5.79 -16.52
C ASN A 8 -18.70 -5.04 -15.69
N LEU A 9 -18.28 -4.06 -14.89
CA LEU A 9 -19.17 -3.09 -14.24
C LEU A 9 -18.78 -1.69 -14.72
N SER A 10 -19.51 -1.23 -15.73
CA SER A 10 -19.51 0.15 -16.23
C SER A 10 -20.24 1.06 -15.23
N VAL A 11 -19.55 2.04 -14.67
CA VAL A 11 -20.15 3.10 -13.86
C VAL A 11 -20.24 4.38 -14.70
N LEU A 12 -21.48 4.71 -15.06
CA LEU A 12 -21.90 5.98 -15.68
C LEU A 12 -21.76 7.14 -14.68
N PRO A 13 -21.31 8.33 -15.09
CA PRO A 13 -21.37 9.51 -14.24
C PRO A 13 -22.76 10.16 -14.29
N LEU A 14 -23.28 10.45 -13.10
CA LEU A 14 -24.52 11.21 -12.83
C LEU A 14 -24.44 12.62 -13.43
N ARG A 15 -25.39 12.90 -14.33
CA ARG A 15 -25.63 14.21 -14.95
C ARG A 15 -26.48 15.04 -14.00
N ILE A 16 -25.88 16.04 -13.34
CA ILE A 16 -26.62 17.06 -12.58
C ILE A 16 -26.83 18.27 -13.50
N HIS A 17 -28.09 18.59 -13.77
CA HIS A 17 -28.49 19.78 -14.52
C HIS A 17 -28.23 21.06 -13.70
N PRO A 18 -27.66 22.13 -14.30
CA PRO A 18 -27.64 23.43 -13.65
C PRO A 18 -28.97 24.17 -13.87
N VAL A 19 -29.60 24.56 -12.77
CA VAL A 19 -30.76 25.45 -12.70
C VAL A 19 -30.33 26.89 -12.98
N GLY A 20 -31.04 27.53 -13.92
CA GLY A 20 -31.34 28.97 -13.95
C GLY A 20 -30.19 29.98 -13.88
N GLN A 21 -29.64 30.37 -15.04
CA GLN A 21 -28.87 31.62 -15.17
C GLN A 21 -29.82 32.82 -15.25
N THR A 22 -29.95 33.61 -14.18
CA THR A 22 -30.39 35.01 -14.28
C THR A 22 -29.19 35.87 -14.66
N LYS A 23 -29.24 36.42 -15.87
CA LYS A 23 -28.28 37.34 -16.48
C LYS A 23 -28.33 38.68 -15.72
N LEU A 24 -27.32 38.99 -14.91
CA LEU A 24 -27.05 40.36 -14.48
C LEU A 24 -25.83 40.87 -15.22
N ALA A 25 -26.05 41.72 -16.22
CA ALA A 25 -25.01 42.33 -17.02
C ALA A 25 -24.31 43.42 -16.21
N VAL A 26 -23.10 43.15 -15.72
CA VAL A 26 -22.19 44.16 -15.16
C VAL A 26 -21.26 44.62 -16.28
N ARG A 27 -21.30 45.92 -16.58
CA ARG A 27 -20.41 46.62 -17.52
C ARG A 27 -18.94 46.36 -17.16
N LYS A 28 -18.17 45.86 -18.13
CA LYS A 28 -16.70 45.74 -18.05
C LYS A 28 -16.06 47.12 -18.05
N SER A 29 -15.40 47.47 -16.96
CA SER A 29 -14.31 48.46 -16.96
C SER A 29 -13.00 47.68 -16.94
N ALA A 30 -12.18 47.86 -17.97
CA ALA A 30 -10.90 47.16 -18.10
C ALA A 30 -9.91 47.65 -17.04
N LEU A 31 -9.61 46.79 -16.06
CA LEU A 31 -8.36 46.84 -15.31
C LEU A 31 -7.52 45.65 -15.78
N HIS A 32 -6.32 45.97 -16.25
CA HIS A 32 -5.32 45.01 -16.69
C HIS A 32 -4.97 44.11 -15.50
N MET A 33 -5.47 42.87 -15.51
CA MET A 33 -5.17 41.87 -14.51
C MET A 33 -3.97 41.07 -14.98
N CYS A 34 -2.86 41.13 -14.24
CA CYS A 34 -1.84 40.09 -14.29
C CYS A 34 -2.54 38.75 -14.06
N THR A 35 -2.39 37.83 -14.99
CA THR A 35 -2.91 36.46 -14.89
C THR A 35 -2.26 35.78 -13.69
N PHE A 36 -3.03 35.62 -12.63
CA PHE A 36 -2.67 34.82 -11.47
C PHE A 36 -2.89 33.34 -11.82
N ASP A 37 -1.80 32.59 -11.95
CA ASP A 37 -1.85 31.16 -12.21
C ASP A 37 -2.14 30.39 -10.90
N ALA A 38 -3.42 30.07 -10.70
CA ALA A 38 -3.90 29.32 -9.55
C ALA A 38 -3.39 27.86 -9.49
N ALA A 39 -2.79 27.32 -10.56
CA ALA A 39 -2.19 25.99 -10.54
C ALA A 39 -0.95 25.94 -9.63
N SER A 40 -0.25 27.06 -9.47
CA SER A 40 0.89 27.18 -8.56
C SER A 40 0.50 27.13 -7.08
N LEU A 41 -0.77 27.37 -6.74
CA LEU A 41 -1.24 27.44 -5.34
C LEU A 41 -1.51 26.06 -4.71
N PHE A 42 -1.64 25.02 -5.54
CA PHE A 42 -1.97 23.66 -5.10
C PHE A 42 -0.79 22.67 -5.21
N ASN A 43 0.37 23.11 -5.72
CA ASN A 43 1.62 22.34 -5.67
C ASN A 43 2.33 22.52 -4.33
N PHE A 44 1.61 22.30 -3.24
CA PHE A 44 2.17 22.36 -1.90
C PHE A 44 2.84 21.02 -1.58
N ASP A 45 4.17 20.97 -1.69
CA ASP A 45 4.98 19.85 -1.21
C ASP A 45 5.41 20.13 0.25
N PRO A 46 4.87 19.43 1.25
CA PRO A 46 5.21 19.65 2.66
C PRO A 46 6.70 19.41 2.97
N SER A 47 7.45 18.71 2.12
CA SER A 47 8.89 18.52 2.28
C SER A 47 9.71 19.82 2.05
N THR A 48 9.21 20.76 1.26
CA THR A 48 9.89 22.06 1.00
C THR A 48 9.82 23.04 2.17
N ILE A 49 8.91 22.84 3.13
CA ILE A 49 8.81 23.65 4.35
C ILE A 49 10.01 23.39 5.26
N CYS A 50 10.51 22.15 5.29
CA CYS A 50 11.64 21.79 6.14
C CYS A 50 12.96 22.39 5.65
N GLU A 51 13.14 22.59 4.33
CA GLU A 51 14.35 23.24 3.78
C GLU A 51 14.36 24.75 4.03
N TYR A 52 13.22 25.44 3.97
CA TYR A 52 13.16 26.90 4.20
C TYR A 52 13.30 27.32 5.66
N LEU A 53 13.17 26.40 6.62
CA LEU A 53 13.32 26.70 8.05
C LEU A 53 14.77 26.62 8.54
N VAL A 54 15.74 26.28 7.68
CA VAL A 54 17.15 26.03 8.08
C VAL A 54 18.15 27.01 7.48
N THR A 55 17.78 27.83 6.49
CA THR A 55 18.70 28.80 5.87
C THR A 55 18.18 30.22 5.93
N GLU A 56 18.18 30.81 7.13
CA GLU A 56 18.47 32.23 7.34
C GLU A 56 18.73 32.43 8.84
N SER A 57 20.00 32.61 9.21
CA SER A 57 20.33 33.06 10.56
C SER A 57 19.70 34.46 10.74
N PRO A 58 18.90 34.71 11.78
CA PRO A 58 18.32 36.02 11.99
C PRO A 58 19.45 37.02 12.29
N PRO A 59 19.48 38.21 11.65
CA PRO A 59 20.36 39.26 12.12
C PRO A 59 19.87 39.67 13.52
N THR A 60 20.74 39.47 14.50
CA THR A 60 20.89 40.22 15.74
C THR A 60 19.58 40.72 16.37
N THR A 61 19.10 39.97 17.36
CA THR A 61 18.25 40.43 18.48
C THR A 61 17.82 41.90 18.39
N LEU A 62 16.67 42.15 17.74
CA LEU A 62 15.91 43.38 17.98
C LEU A 62 15.74 43.50 19.50
N THR A 63 16.23 44.58 20.09
CA THR A 63 16.10 44.80 21.53
C THR A 63 14.60 44.71 21.89
N THR A 64 14.32 44.20 23.08
CA THR A 64 12.94 44.09 23.61
C THR A 64 12.19 45.43 23.50
N ASP A 65 12.93 46.53 23.61
CA ASP A 65 12.47 47.90 23.44
C ASP A 65 12.03 48.24 22.00
N VAL A 66 12.78 47.83 20.97
CA VAL A 66 12.38 48.05 19.57
C VAL A 66 11.14 47.21 19.21
N THR A 67 11.07 45.97 19.70
CA THR A 67 9.90 45.11 19.49
C THR A 67 8.67 45.59 20.26
N SER A 68 8.81 46.17 21.46
CA SER A 68 7.69 46.81 22.17
C SER A 68 7.23 48.08 21.47
N ASN A 69 8.16 48.93 21.01
CA ASN A 69 7.84 50.18 20.32
C ASN A 69 7.13 49.92 18.98
N LEU A 70 7.53 48.89 18.23
CA LEU A 70 6.83 48.48 17.01
C LEU A 70 5.42 47.95 17.30
N LYS A 71 5.23 47.20 18.41
CA LYS A 71 3.89 46.75 18.84
C LYS A 71 3.00 47.92 19.27
N GLU A 72 3.56 48.90 19.98
CA GLU A 72 2.87 50.15 20.37
C GLU A 72 2.42 50.94 19.13
N ILE A 73 3.33 51.14 18.16
CA ILE A 73 3.02 51.82 16.88
C ILE A 73 1.94 51.06 16.12
N ALA A 74 2.04 49.73 16.01
CA ALA A 74 1.05 48.91 15.32
C ALA A 74 -0.33 49.01 15.99
N LYS A 75 -0.40 48.93 17.33
CA LYS A 75 -1.65 49.12 18.09
C LYS A 75 -2.23 50.52 17.90
N HIS A 76 -1.38 51.54 17.88
CA HIS A 76 -1.81 52.92 17.66
C HIS A 76 -2.41 53.10 16.26
N GLN A 77 -1.74 52.57 15.23
CA GLN A 77 -2.24 52.58 13.86
C GLN A 77 -3.55 51.78 13.71
N GLU A 78 -3.65 50.61 14.34
CA GLU A 78 -4.88 49.81 14.35
C GLU A 78 -6.06 50.58 14.99
N ALA A 79 -5.82 51.26 16.12
CA ALA A 79 -6.82 52.10 16.76
C ALA A 79 -7.23 53.30 15.89
N LEU A 80 -6.28 53.92 15.17
CA LEU A 80 -6.58 55.01 14.24
C LEU A 80 -7.38 54.53 13.03
N ILE A 81 -7.02 53.36 12.47
CA ILE A 81 -7.76 52.74 11.37
C ILE A 81 -9.19 52.42 11.82
N GLN A 82 -9.38 51.84 13.00
CA GLN A 82 -10.72 51.57 13.55
C GLN A 82 -11.53 52.85 13.75
N LYS A 83 -10.93 53.91 14.30
CA LYS A 83 -11.59 55.22 14.46
C LYS A 83 -11.96 55.85 13.12
N LEU A 84 -11.07 55.78 12.13
CA LEU A 84 -11.32 56.27 10.78
C LEU A 84 -12.47 55.51 10.12
N VAL A 85 -12.47 54.19 10.25
CA VAL A 85 -13.51 53.30 9.74
C VAL A 85 -14.88 53.62 10.34
N VAL A 86 -14.96 53.82 11.67
CA VAL A 86 -16.21 54.22 12.36
C VAL A 86 -16.66 55.62 11.93
N ALA A 87 -15.74 56.58 11.79
CA ALA A 87 -16.06 57.92 11.32
C ALA A 87 -16.56 57.93 9.86
N CYS A 88 -16.01 57.08 9.00
CA CYS A 88 -16.43 56.92 7.61
C CYS A 88 -17.88 56.44 7.49
N ASP A 89 -18.39 55.63 8.42
CA ASP A 89 -19.81 55.23 8.44
C ASP A 89 -20.74 56.40 8.79
N GLY A 90 -20.34 57.26 9.73
CA GLY A 90 -21.06 58.50 10.04
C GLY A 90 -21.10 59.45 8.84
N ILE A 91 -19.95 59.59 8.16
CA ILE A 91 -19.82 60.41 6.95
C ILE A 91 -20.65 59.84 5.79
N ARG A 92 -20.65 58.52 5.60
CA ARG A 92 -21.49 57.84 4.60
C ARG A 92 -22.97 58.08 4.86
N THR A 93 -23.43 57.89 6.10
CA THR A 93 -24.83 58.10 6.49
C THR A 93 -25.27 59.55 6.26
N ALA A 94 -24.43 60.52 6.63
CA ALA A 94 -24.70 61.94 6.40
C ALA A 94 -24.67 62.30 4.90
N LEU A 95 -23.76 61.72 4.12
CA LEU A 95 -23.66 61.92 2.68
C LEU A 95 -24.87 61.34 1.95
N GLU A 96 -25.31 60.12 2.28
CA GLU A 96 -26.51 59.49 1.70
C GLU A 96 -27.76 60.37 1.85
N GLN A 97 -27.89 61.13 2.94
CA GLN A 97 -29.02 62.03 3.18
C GLN A 97 -29.02 63.30 2.30
N ILE A 98 -27.84 63.78 1.90
CA ILE A 98 -27.71 65.03 1.13
C ILE A 98 -27.29 64.80 -0.31
N ILE A 99 -26.95 63.57 -0.70
CA ILE A 99 -26.30 63.31 -1.98
C ILE A 99 -27.16 63.75 -3.15
N ASP A 100 -28.50 63.59 -3.09
CA ASP A 100 -29.39 63.93 -4.19
C ASP A 100 -29.48 65.43 -4.49
N VAL A 101 -29.29 66.28 -3.47
CA VAL A 101 -29.33 67.75 -3.58
C VAL A 101 -27.98 68.38 -3.95
N LEU A 102 -26.91 67.59 -4.02
CA LEU A 102 -25.58 68.12 -4.36
C LEU A 102 -25.39 68.34 -5.88
N PRO A 103 -24.64 69.38 -6.28
CA PRO A 103 -24.20 69.56 -7.66
C PRO A 103 -23.35 68.39 -8.16
N SER A 104 -23.42 68.12 -9.47
CA SER A 104 -22.78 66.95 -10.11
C SER A 104 -21.26 66.86 -9.92
N SER A 105 -20.56 68.00 -9.87
CA SER A 105 -19.12 68.07 -9.61
C SER A 105 -18.77 67.59 -8.19
N LEU A 106 -19.60 67.94 -7.21
CA LEU A 106 -19.41 67.57 -5.81
C LEU A 106 -19.79 66.10 -5.55
N LYS A 107 -20.84 65.60 -6.23
CA LYS A 107 -21.21 64.17 -6.24
C LYS A 107 -20.05 63.28 -6.71
N GLN A 108 -19.38 63.68 -7.79
CA GLN A 108 -18.23 62.93 -8.32
C GLN A 108 -17.05 62.91 -7.34
N MET A 109 -16.80 64.03 -6.66
CA MET A 109 -15.72 64.15 -5.67
C MET A 109 -15.98 63.34 -4.39
N LEU A 110 -17.24 63.20 -3.98
CA LEU A 110 -17.63 62.52 -2.73
C LEU A 110 -17.91 61.03 -2.90
N ARG A 111 -18.10 60.55 -4.14
CA ARG A 111 -18.37 59.14 -4.45
C ARG A 111 -17.32 58.15 -3.91
N PRO A 112 -15.99 58.43 -3.95
CA PRO A 112 -14.98 57.56 -3.35
C PRO A 112 -15.15 57.42 -1.83
N ILE A 113 -15.60 58.48 -1.15
CA ILE A 113 -15.83 58.50 0.30
C ILE A 113 -17.02 57.61 0.67
N ALA A 114 -18.08 57.62 -0.14
CA ALA A 114 -19.20 56.68 0.01
C ALA A 114 -18.79 55.21 -0.24
N HIS A 115 -17.79 54.95 -1.10
CA HIS A 115 -17.25 53.60 -1.34
C HIS A 115 -16.37 53.06 -0.20
N LEU A 116 -15.87 53.92 0.70
CA LEU A 116 -15.12 53.46 1.88
C LEU A 116 -15.98 52.63 2.83
N GLY A 117 -17.28 52.93 2.93
CA GLY A 117 -18.22 52.12 3.72
C GLY A 117 -18.42 50.70 3.18
N PHE A 118 -18.24 50.45 1.89
CA PHE A 118 -18.29 49.09 1.33
C PHE A 118 -17.03 48.27 1.67
N LEU A 119 -15.89 48.95 1.83
CA LEU A 119 -14.65 48.31 2.28
C LEU A 119 -14.68 48.01 3.79
N HIS A 120 -15.55 48.67 4.55
CA HIS A 120 -15.67 48.50 5.99
C HIS A 120 -15.98 47.05 6.40
N GLU A 121 -17.04 46.46 5.83
CA GLU A 121 -17.46 45.09 6.18
C GLU A 121 -16.35 44.08 5.88
N ASN A 122 -15.62 44.28 4.77
CA ASN A 122 -14.50 43.44 4.39
C ASN A 122 -13.31 43.58 5.36
N VAL A 123 -13.03 44.80 5.82
CA VAL A 123 -11.98 45.07 6.82
C VAL A 123 -12.34 44.44 8.17
N LEU A 124 -13.57 44.61 8.65
CA LEU A 124 -14.01 43.98 9.91
C LEU A 124 -13.95 42.44 9.85
N ALA A 125 -14.43 41.86 8.75
CA ALA A 125 -14.35 40.42 8.55
C ALA A 125 -12.90 39.92 8.49
N ALA A 126 -11.98 40.70 7.88
CA ALA A 126 -10.56 40.39 7.85
C ALA A 126 -9.92 40.46 9.23
N VAL A 127 -10.21 41.50 10.01
CA VAL A 127 -9.71 41.65 11.40
C VAL A 127 -10.20 40.49 12.26
N SER A 128 -11.49 40.13 12.19
CA SER A 128 -12.05 38.99 12.92
C SER A 128 -11.35 37.67 12.59
N ARG A 129 -11.05 37.42 11.31
CA ARG A 129 -10.28 36.24 10.88
C ARG A 129 -8.84 36.26 11.41
N ILE A 130 -8.18 37.42 11.42
CA ILE A 130 -6.81 37.57 11.94
C ILE A 130 -6.78 37.25 13.44
N VAL A 131 -7.69 37.83 14.22
CA VAL A 131 -7.81 37.55 15.67
C VAL A 131 -8.06 36.07 15.90
N SER A 132 -8.98 35.47 15.14
CA SER A 132 -9.29 34.03 15.26
C SER A 132 -8.07 33.14 14.97
N ARG A 133 -7.27 33.44 13.93
CA ARG A 133 -6.03 32.70 13.63
C ARG A 133 -4.97 32.89 14.71
N ASN A 134 -4.84 34.10 15.25
CA ASN A 134 -3.88 34.41 16.32
C ASN A 134 -4.23 33.68 17.63
N ASN A 135 -5.49 33.29 17.82
CA ASN A 135 -5.97 32.52 18.96
C ASN A 135 -5.92 30.99 18.76
N GLN A 136 -5.32 30.50 17.67
CA GLN A 136 -5.19 29.06 17.38
C GLN A 136 -3.80 28.40 17.62
N PRO A 137 -2.81 28.98 18.32
CA PRO A 137 -1.49 28.34 18.44
C PRO A 137 -1.57 26.99 19.15
N ALA A 138 -2.35 26.87 20.22
CA ALA A 138 -2.54 25.61 20.93
C ALA A 138 -3.16 24.50 20.06
N LEU A 139 -4.06 24.86 19.13
CA LEU A 139 -4.65 23.92 18.19
C LEU A 139 -3.63 23.45 17.15
N LYS A 140 -2.83 24.37 16.60
CA LYS A 140 -1.74 24.03 15.67
C LYS A 140 -0.73 23.09 16.32
N ASP A 141 -0.32 23.38 17.56
CA ASP A 141 0.59 22.52 18.30
C ASP A 141 0.00 21.12 18.55
N LYS A 142 -1.29 21.03 18.88
CA LYS A 142 -1.97 19.75 19.04
C LYS A 142 -1.98 18.96 17.73
N ILE A 143 -2.34 19.59 16.61
CA ILE A 143 -2.34 18.95 15.28
C ILE A 143 -0.94 18.43 14.95
N THR A 144 0.10 19.24 15.13
CA THR A 144 1.49 18.82 14.88
C THR A 144 1.88 17.62 15.72
N LYS A 145 1.53 17.60 17.02
CA LYS A 145 1.82 16.48 17.92
C LYS A 145 1.09 15.19 17.49
N GLU A 146 -0.19 15.29 17.14
CA GLU A 146 -0.98 14.14 16.65
C GLU A 146 -0.41 13.60 15.34
N CYS A 147 -0.02 14.46 14.41
CA CYS A 147 0.63 14.05 13.16
C CYS A 147 1.97 13.34 13.41
N VAL A 148 2.80 13.85 14.32
CA VAL A 148 4.08 13.22 14.68
C VAL A 148 3.84 11.85 15.32
N ALA A 149 2.89 11.74 16.25
CA ALA A 149 2.54 10.48 16.89
C ALA A 149 2.04 9.45 15.87
N ALA A 150 1.10 9.84 15.00
CA ALA A 150 0.57 8.96 13.96
C ALA A 150 1.66 8.48 12.97
N ASN A 151 2.59 9.36 12.60
CA ASN A 151 3.72 9.00 11.73
C ASN A 151 4.70 8.04 12.41
N LEU A 152 4.97 8.22 13.71
CA LEU A 152 5.81 7.30 14.48
C LEU A 152 5.18 5.91 14.58
N ASP A 153 3.88 5.84 14.88
CA ASP A 153 3.14 4.58 14.97
C ASP A 153 3.11 3.84 13.62
N ASN A 154 2.84 4.58 12.53
CA ASN A 154 2.84 4.00 11.19
C ASN A 154 4.23 3.46 10.79
N ASN A 155 5.30 4.21 11.09
CA ASN A 155 6.66 3.75 10.82
C ASN A 155 7.03 2.50 11.65
N SER A 156 6.61 2.45 12.92
CA SER A 156 6.81 1.30 13.80
C SER A 156 6.13 0.05 13.24
N GLU A 157 4.87 0.18 12.83
CA GLU A 157 4.11 -0.90 12.21
C GLU A 157 4.70 -1.33 10.87
N GLU A 158 5.14 -0.39 10.02
CA GLU A 158 5.81 -0.71 8.76
C GLU A 158 7.09 -1.51 8.98
N VAL A 159 7.92 -1.11 9.96
CA VAL A 159 9.14 -1.84 10.33
C VAL A 159 8.79 -3.25 10.83
N ARG A 160 7.78 -3.37 11.70
CA ARG A 160 7.31 -4.67 12.23
C ARG A 160 6.82 -5.60 11.12
N LEU A 161 6.04 -5.08 10.19
CA LEU A 161 5.51 -5.82 9.04
C LEU A 161 6.64 -6.24 8.07
N LYS A 162 7.62 -5.38 7.82
CA LYS A 162 8.81 -5.72 7.02
C LYS A 162 9.61 -6.85 7.64
N ALA A 163 9.87 -6.80 8.95
CA ALA A 163 10.57 -7.86 9.66
C ALA A 163 9.79 -9.19 9.62
N SER A 164 8.47 -9.14 9.84
CA SER A 164 7.60 -10.31 9.73
C SER A 164 7.63 -10.94 8.34
N ARG A 165 7.57 -10.10 7.29
CA ARG A 165 7.67 -10.56 5.90
C ARG A 165 9.00 -11.25 5.62
N GLN A 166 10.12 -10.68 6.06
CA GLN A 166 11.44 -11.31 5.90
C GLN A 166 11.52 -12.68 6.58
N MET A 167 10.98 -12.80 7.80
CA MET A 167 10.93 -14.08 8.52
C MET A 167 10.07 -15.12 7.76
N LEU A 168 8.94 -14.70 7.20
CA LEU A 168 8.08 -15.58 6.40
C LEU A 168 8.75 -16.00 5.08
N ASP A 169 9.45 -15.09 4.41
CA ASP A 169 10.22 -15.41 3.20
C ASP A 169 11.34 -16.42 3.49
N ALA A 170 12.05 -16.26 4.61
CA ALA A 170 13.07 -17.23 5.05
C ALA A 170 12.45 -18.62 5.36
N LYS A 171 11.29 -18.66 6.03
CA LYS A 171 10.55 -19.91 6.26
C LYS A 171 10.10 -20.55 4.94
N ARG A 172 9.62 -19.75 3.99
CA ARG A 172 9.20 -20.23 2.66
C ARG A 172 10.38 -20.87 1.93
N MET A 173 11.55 -20.23 1.95
CA MET A 173 12.76 -20.80 1.33
C MET A 173 13.12 -22.15 1.96
N LYS A 174 13.15 -22.23 3.30
CA LYS A 174 13.44 -23.49 4.00
C LYS A 174 12.48 -24.62 3.63
N ILE A 175 11.18 -24.32 3.53
CA ILE A 175 10.17 -25.30 3.11
C ILE A 175 10.38 -25.72 1.65
N THR A 176 10.74 -24.76 0.78
CA THR A 176 11.01 -25.04 -0.63
C THR A 176 12.20 -25.99 -0.80
N ASP A 177 13.26 -25.80 -0.02
CA ASP A 177 14.44 -26.67 -0.05
C ASP A 177 14.11 -28.07 0.48
N GLU A 178 13.29 -28.17 1.53
CA GLU A 178 12.84 -29.46 2.06
C GLU A 178 11.95 -30.23 1.07
N ILE A 179 11.07 -29.53 0.35
CA ILE A 179 10.26 -30.14 -0.71
C ILE A 179 11.17 -30.74 -1.78
N LYS A 180 12.17 -29.99 -2.27
CA LYS A 180 13.11 -30.51 -3.28
C LYS A 180 13.88 -31.73 -2.79
N ARG A 181 14.30 -31.71 -1.52
CA ARG A 181 14.99 -32.85 -0.90
C ARG A 181 14.10 -34.09 -0.87
N LEU A 182 12.84 -33.95 -0.49
CA LEU A 182 11.86 -35.03 -0.45
C LEU A 182 11.50 -35.54 -1.85
N GLU A 183 11.41 -34.66 -2.84
CA GLU A 183 11.20 -35.05 -4.25
C GLU A 183 12.34 -35.92 -4.78
N GLU A 184 13.59 -35.57 -4.46
CA GLU A 184 14.77 -36.37 -4.83
C GLU A 184 14.77 -37.73 -4.11
N GLU A 185 14.45 -37.75 -2.82
CA GLU A 185 14.34 -38.99 -2.03
C GLU A 185 13.26 -39.93 -2.60
N LEU A 186 12.10 -39.38 -3.00
CA LEU A 186 11.04 -40.14 -3.67
C LEU A 186 11.50 -40.74 -5.00
N SER A 187 12.20 -39.95 -5.82
CA SER A 187 12.75 -40.43 -7.11
C SER A 187 13.72 -41.61 -6.93
N GLN A 188 14.56 -41.57 -5.89
CA GLN A 188 15.47 -42.65 -5.56
C GLN A 188 14.74 -43.92 -5.10
N VAL A 189 13.71 -43.77 -4.26
CA VAL A 189 12.87 -44.88 -3.80
C VAL A 189 12.12 -45.51 -4.97
N ASP A 190 11.53 -44.71 -5.87
CA ASP A 190 10.83 -45.23 -7.06
C ASP A 190 11.77 -46.04 -7.96
N THR A 191 13.01 -45.57 -8.14
CA THR A 191 14.03 -46.30 -8.90
C THR A 191 14.39 -47.63 -8.23
N ALA A 192 14.51 -47.65 -6.90
CA ALA A 192 14.77 -48.86 -6.14
C ALA A 192 13.61 -49.87 -6.19
N ILE A 193 12.36 -49.39 -6.18
CA ILE A 193 11.17 -50.22 -6.36
C ILE A 193 11.20 -50.89 -7.74
N LEU A 194 11.46 -50.13 -8.81
CA LEU A 194 11.55 -50.67 -10.17
C LEU A 194 12.65 -51.74 -10.31
N ALA A 195 13.82 -51.50 -9.69
CA ALA A 195 14.92 -52.47 -9.67
C ALA A 195 14.56 -53.76 -8.91
N ASN A 196 13.85 -53.64 -7.79
CA ASN A 196 13.36 -54.79 -7.02
C ASN A 196 12.28 -55.56 -7.78
N ASP A 197 11.34 -54.89 -8.43
CA ASP A 197 10.31 -55.53 -9.26
C ASP A 197 10.93 -56.35 -10.39
N ALA A 198 11.96 -55.81 -11.05
CA ALA A 198 12.72 -56.53 -12.06
C ALA A 198 13.41 -57.78 -11.48
N SER A 199 13.99 -57.66 -10.29
CA SER A 199 14.65 -58.77 -9.59
C SER A 199 13.66 -59.86 -9.16
N VAL A 200 12.48 -59.47 -8.67
CA VAL A 200 11.39 -60.39 -8.31
C VAL A 200 10.92 -61.17 -9.54
N LYS A 201 10.77 -60.49 -10.68
CA LYS A 201 10.39 -61.14 -11.94
C LYS A 201 11.45 -62.16 -12.38
N MET A 202 12.72 -61.80 -12.37
CA MET A 202 13.82 -62.73 -12.68
C MET A 202 13.83 -63.95 -11.75
N LEU A 203 13.58 -63.74 -10.45
CA LEU A 203 13.53 -64.82 -9.48
C LEU A 203 12.34 -65.75 -9.71
N ALA A 204 11.18 -65.21 -10.10
CA ALA A 204 10.01 -66.00 -10.48
C ALA A 204 10.29 -66.87 -11.71
N ASP A 205 10.90 -66.32 -12.76
CA ASP A 205 11.27 -67.04 -13.97
C ASP A 205 12.28 -68.16 -13.67
N ASN A 206 13.31 -67.87 -12.86
CA ASN A 206 14.30 -68.85 -12.43
C ASN A 206 13.68 -69.97 -11.59
N LYS A 207 12.77 -69.64 -10.67
CA LYS A 207 12.04 -70.63 -9.87
C LYS A 207 11.21 -71.56 -10.76
N GLN A 208 10.53 -71.02 -11.77
CA GLN A 208 9.77 -71.82 -12.73
C GLN A 208 10.69 -72.75 -13.53
N LYS A 209 11.80 -72.24 -14.05
CA LYS A 209 12.80 -73.03 -14.80
C LYS A 209 13.36 -74.18 -13.94
N LEU A 210 13.72 -73.88 -12.69
CA LEU A 210 14.23 -74.90 -11.76
C LEU A 210 13.17 -75.95 -11.43
N SER A 211 11.91 -75.54 -11.24
CA SER A 211 10.80 -76.48 -11.01
C SER A 211 10.60 -77.45 -12.18
N ILE A 212 10.67 -76.95 -13.42
CA ILE A 212 10.59 -77.80 -14.62
C ILE A 212 11.77 -78.77 -14.66
N SER A 213 13.00 -78.28 -14.45
CA SER A 213 14.20 -79.11 -14.43
C SER A 213 14.16 -80.18 -13.35
N LEU A 214 13.70 -79.84 -12.14
CA LEU A 214 13.59 -80.77 -11.04
C LEU A 214 12.56 -81.87 -11.33
N LYS A 215 11.39 -81.53 -11.87
CA LYS A 215 10.39 -82.51 -12.30
C LYS A 215 10.95 -83.48 -13.34
N ALA A 216 11.70 -82.97 -14.32
CA ALA A 216 12.35 -83.81 -15.33
C ALA A 216 13.41 -84.75 -14.71
N SER A 217 14.25 -84.24 -13.81
CA SER A 217 15.24 -85.07 -13.10
C SER A 217 14.59 -86.15 -12.23
N ILE A 218 13.53 -85.81 -11.50
CA ILE A 218 12.77 -86.79 -10.70
C ILE A 218 12.16 -87.87 -11.60
N ALA A 219 11.57 -87.48 -12.74
CA ALA A 219 11.02 -88.44 -13.70
C ALA A 219 12.12 -89.38 -14.24
N ARG A 220 13.31 -88.85 -14.56
CA ARG A 220 14.47 -89.65 -15.00
C ARG A 220 14.93 -90.63 -13.93
N ILE A 221 15.05 -90.19 -12.67
CA ILE A 221 15.43 -91.08 -11.55
C ILE A 221 14.42 -92.21 -11.40
N ARG A 222 13.11 -91.90 -11.46
CA ARG A 222 12.07 -92.92 -11.39
C ARG A 222 12.18 -93.93 -12.54
N GLU A 223 12.51 -93.48 -13.73
CA GLU A 223 12.71 -94.36 -14.88
C GLU A 223 13.92 -95.28 -14.70
N LEU A 224 15.07 -94.72 -14.30
CA LEU A 224 16.27 -95.51 -13.99
C LEU A 224 16.00 -96.54 -12.88
N ASN A 225 15.23 -96.16 -11.87
CA ASN A 225 14.88 -97.04 -10.75
C ASN A 225 14.03 -98.25 -11.18
N LYS A 226 13.29 -98.19 -12.29
CA LYS A 226 12.59 -99.36 -12.84
C LYS A 226 13.54 -100.40 -13.43
N GLY A 227 14.70 -99.96 -13.93
CA GLY A 227 15.74 -100.83 -14.45
C GLY A 227 16.70 -101.35 -13.37
N LEU A 228 16.52 -100.94 -12.12
CA LEU A 228 17.35 -101.40 -11.01
C LEU A 228 16.89 -102.80 -10.58
N ILE A 229 17.77 -103.79 -10.78
CA ILE A 229 17.58 -105.13 -10.20
C ILE A 229 17.98 -105.05 -8.74
N VAL A 230 17.06 -105.44 -7.86
CA VAL A 230 17.25 -105.41 -6.41
C VAL A 230 17.59 -106.81 -5.94
N GLY A 231 18.69 -106.96 -5.21
CA GLY A 231 19.22 -108.24 -4.77
C GLY A 231 20.60 -108.05 -4.18
N SER A 232 21.10 -109.07 -3.48
CA SER A 232 22.48 -109.11 -2.99
C SER A 232 23.19 -110.17 -3.80
N ASP A 233 24.25 -109.79 -4.50
CA ASP A 233 25.13 -110.70 -5.21
C ASP A 233 25.59 -111.88 -4.33
N GLU A 234 25.71 -111.67 -3.03
CA GLU A 234 26.10 -112.68 -2.06
C GLU A 234 24.99 -113.72 -1.84
N LEU A 235 23.74 -113.28 -1.75
CA LEU A 235 22.58 -114.19 -1.65
C LEU A 235 22.39 -114.95 -2.95
N ASP A 236 22.52 -114.26 -4.09
CA ASP A 236 22.37 -114.87 -5.41
C ASP A 236 23.47 -115.91 -5.67
N ARG A 237 24.72 -115.64 -5.25
CA ARG A 237 25.82 -116.62 -5.28
C ARG A 237 25.59 -117.82 -4.36
N GLN A 238 25.09 -117.61 -3.15
CA GLN A 238 24.75 -118.73 -2.25
C GLN A 238 23.67 -119.63 -2.84
N ILE A 239 22.68 -119.07 -3.54
CA ILE A 239 21.68 -119.84 -4.27
C ILE A 239 22.37 -120.67 -5.36
N ILE A 240 23.23 -120.07 -6.18
CA ILE A 240 23.98 -120.78 -7.24
C ILE A 240 24.82 -121.92 -6.65
N ASP A 241 25.67 -121.64 -5.66
CA ASP A 241 26.57 -122.62 -5.04
C ASP A 241 25.81 -123.75 -4.31
N SER A 242 24.59 -123.49 -3.82
CA SER A 242 23.73 -124.50 -3.20
C SER A 242 23.05 -125.44 -4.20
N THR A 243 23.01 -125.06 -5.49
CA THR A 243 22.35 -125.83 -6.56
C THR A 243 23.34 -126.72 -7.33
N ASP A 244 24.65 -126.51 -7.18
CA ASP A 244 25.73 -127.28 -7.81
C ASP A 244 26.25 -128.47 -6.94
N LYS A 245 25.46 -128.93 -5.95
CA LYS A 245 25.71 -130.14 -5.13
C LYS A 245 24.71 -131.25 -5.42
#